data_AF-A0A0D2H2V7-F1
#
_entry.id   AF-A0A0D2H2V7-F1
#
_cell.length_a   1.000
_cell.length_b   1.000
_cell.length_c   1.000
_cell.angle_alpha   90.00
_cell.angle_beta   90.00
_cell.angle_gamma   90.00
#
_symmetry.space_group_name_H-M   'P 1'
#
loop_
_entity.id
_entity.type
_entity.pdbx_description
1 polymer ?
#
loop_
_entity_poly.entity_id
_entity_poly.type
_entity_poly.pdbx_seq_one_letter_code
_entity_poly.pdbx_strand_id
1 'polypeptide(L)'
;MVDFDALPDFDALPSVEGMPPGCAWGIFDQDGKKDYLGCFNLLTPKVKKEALKEARDGVSISLNWPLNAIAAPGFGRRPTEHTIVDAMEGPFKTHGFDDELAFNTQCSSQWDSLVHWGHQPTGLFYNGSTPSKANLNQPTGAADKSIPTLNHWHEHGCMVGRGVLLDYKAYAQSKGIAYNCFDSHTITVADLEAVAAYQNTSFKYGDILIVRTGFTDELQAAGSAEKQAALLGTHKTAGVAGNIETARWMWNHHFSAVAGDAIAFETFPPTVEEDGRTRQGTMPELVLHKYLITFFGMYIGELWDLKALGEYCAKVKRYEFLLCSVPLNMPGLVGSPPNAVAIF
;
A
#
# COMPACT_ATOMS: atom_id res chain seq x y z
N MET A 1 12.55 16.24 16.60
CA MET A 1 11.52 15.45 15.90
C MET A 1 10.30 15.50 16.80
N VAL A 2 9.18 16.01 16.29
CA VAL A 2 7.92 16.09 17.05
C VAL A 2 7.42 14.68 17.28
N ASP A 3 7.07 14.35 18.52
CA ASP A 3 6.42 13.08 18.83
C ASP A 3 4.91 13.29 18.68
N PHE A 4 4.28 12.52 17.79
CA PHE A 4 2.85 12.61 17.49
C PHE A 4 2.03 11.71 18.44
N ASP A 5 2.48 11.52 19.68
CA ASP A 5 1.91 10.60 20.69
C ASP A 5 0.43 10.92 21.06
N ALA A 6 -0.13 12.07 20.66
CA ALA A 6 -1.47 12.53 21.00
C ALA A 6 -2.27 13.00 19.77
N LEU A 7 -2.33 12.17 18.73
CA LEU A 7 -3.23 12.41 17.61
C LEU A 7 -4.70 12.37 18.06
N PRO A 8 -5.57 13.26 17.55
CA PRO A 8 -6.99 13.15 17.81
C PRO A 8 -7.56 11.90 17.13
N ASP A 9 -8.53 11.26 17.77
CA ASP A 9 -9.37 10.25 17.10
C ASP A 9 -10.05 10.89 15.87
N PHE A 10 -10.47 10.06 14.92
CA PHE A 10 -11.05 10.49 13.65
C PHE A 10 -12.19 11.51 13.84
N ASP A 11 -13.09 11.26 14.81
CA ASP A 11 -14.25 12.12 15.06
C ASP A 11 -13.88 13.43 15.79
N ALA A 12 -12.65 13.53 16.29
CA ALA A 12 -12.07 14.73 16.89
C ALA A 12 -11.13 15.49 15.94
N LEU A 13 -10.99 15.04 14.68
CA LEU A 13 -10.22 15.75 13.67
C LEU A 13 -10.76 17.18 13.45
N PRO A 14 -9.89 18.21 13.42
CA PRO A 14 -10.31 19.57 13.13
C PRO A 14 -10.88 19.64 11.71
N SER A 15 -11.88 20.50 11.52
CA SER A 15 -12.42 20.75 10.18
C SER A 15 -11.39 21.48 9.30
N VAL A 16 -11.24 21.01 8.07
CA VAL A 16 -10.41 21.66 7.04
C VAL A 16 -11.35 22.39 6.08
N GLU A 17 -11.13 23.70 5.89
CA GLU A 17 -11.98 24.54 5.05
C GLU A 17 -12.11 23.96 3.63
N GLY A 18 -13.34 23.86 3.13
CA GLY A 18 -13.65 23.34 1.79
C GLY A 18 -13.53 21.82 1.63
N MET A 19 -13.16 21.09 2.68
CA MET A 19 -13.01 19.63 2.65
C MET A 19 -14.10 18.93 3.48
N PRO A 20 -14.51 17.70 3.11
CA PRO A 20 -15.45 16.92 3.91
C PRO A 20 -14.83 16.45 5.25
N PRO A 21 -15.66 15.98 6.20
CA PRO A 21 -15.19 15.45 7.48
C PRO A 21 -14.14 14.34 7.33
N GLY A 22 -13.23 14.24 8.30
CA GLY A 22 -12.13 13.27 8.31
C GLY A 22 -10.91 13.67 7.48
N CYS A 23 -10.84 14.89 6.96
CA CYS A 23 -9.64 15.44 6.36
C CYS A 23 -8.62 15.78 7.46
N ALA A 24 -7.47 15.10 7.50
CA ALA A 24 -6.46 15.27 8.55
C ALA A 24 -5.31 16.23 8.15
N TRP A 25 -5.54 17.10 7.16
CA TRP A 25 -4.54 18.07 6.73
C TRP A 25 -4.16 19.04 7.85
N GLY A 26 -2.89 19.44 7.88
CA GLY A 26 -2.34 20.29 8.94
C GLY A 26 -1.97 19.57 10.24
N ILE A 27 -2.40 18.33 10.46
CA ILE A 27 -2.07 17.55 11.68
C ILE A 27 -0.56 17.31 11.82
N PHE A 28 0.12 17.06 10.70
CA PHE A 28 1.56 16.78 10.66
C PHE A 28 2.42 18.02 10.34
N ASP A 29 1.80 19.17 10.08
CA ASP A 29 2.51 20.43 9.80
C ASP A 29 3.36 20.85 10.99
N GLN A 30 4.54 21.41 10.73
CA GLN A 30 5.49 21.83 11.77
C GLN A 30 6.03 23.22 11.47
N ASP A 31 6.06 24.09 12.49
CA ASP A 31 6.63 25.44 12.41
C ASP A 31 6.10 26.27 11.21
N GLY A 32 4.81 26.13 10.90
CA GLY A 32 4.17 26.80 9.77
C GLY A 32 4.53 26.25 8.39
N LYS A 33 5.22 25.11 8.31
CA LYS A 33 5.55 24.42 7.07
C LYS A 33 4.61 23.23 6.86
N LYS A 34 4.10 23.13 5.63
CA LYS A 34 3.30 21.99 5.19
C LYS A 34 4.09 20.69 5.25
N ASP A 35 3.46 19.67 5.78
CA ASP A 35 3.95 18.31 5.72
C ASP A 35 3.69 17.67 4.34
N TYR A 36 4.60 16.75 3.95
CA TYR A 36 4.59 16.01 2.69
C TYR A 36 4.71 14.48 2.87
N LEU A 37 4.57 13.98 4.10
CA LEU A 37 4.80 12.58 4.48
C LEU A 37 3.58 11.91 5.12
N GLY A 38 2.63 12.67 5.67
CA GLY A 38 1.46 12.16 6.35
C GLY A 38 1.76 11.19 7.48
N CYS A 39 1.05 10.07 7.49
CA CYS A 39 1.17 9.00 8.49
C CYS A 39 2.55 8.33 8.48
N PHE A 40 3.41 8.57 7.49
CA PHE A 40 4.80 8.11 7.55
C PHE A 40 5.59 8.77 8.70
N ASN A 41 5.16 9.97 9.14
CA ASN A 41 5.72 10.64 10.32
C ASN A 41 5.55 9.84 11.63
N LEU A 42 4.62 8.87 11.66
CA LEU A 42 4.42 8.00 12.84
C LEU A 42 5.59 7.03 13.04
N LEU A 43 6.43 6.79 12.02
CA LEU A 43 7.65 5.99 12.10
C LEU A 43 8.81 6.74 12.78
N THR A 44 8.59 7.16 14.03
CA THR A 44 9.58 7.87 14.84
C THR A 44 10.74 6.95 15.25
N PRO A 45 11.91 7.47 15.69
CA PRO A 45 13.00 6.67 16.22
C PRO A 45 12.58 5.74 17.37
N LYS A 46 11.60 6.14 18.18
CA LYS A 46 11.01 5.33 19.26
C LYS A 46 10.24 4.14 18.67
N VAL A 47 9.35 4.38 17.69
CA VAL A 47 8.60 3.33 16.99
C VAL A 47 9.55 2.38 16.24
N LYS A 48 10.51 2.92 15.48
CA LYS A 48 11.56 2.15 14.78
C LYS A 48 12.32 1.24 15.74
N LYS A 49 12.75 1.77 16.89
CA LYS A 49 13.49 1.00 17.90
C LYS A 49 12.66 -0.14 18.50
N GLU A 50 11.37 0.07 18.73
CA GLU A 50 10.48 -1.00 19.19
C GLU A 50 10.26 -2.06 18.11
N ALA A 51 10.09 -1.67 16.84
CA ALA A 51 9.96 -2.59 15.71
C ALA A 51 11.19 -3.49 15.51
N LEU A 52 12.40 -2.98 15.78
CA LEU A 52 13.64 -3.76 15.68
C LEU A 52 13.64 -5.01 16.59
N LYS A 53 12.82 -5.05 17.65
CA LYS A 53 12.71 -6.22 18.55
C LYS A 53 12.01 -7.42 17.91
N GLU A 54 11.31 -7.22 16.80
CA GLU A 54 10.60 -8.29 16.11
C GLU A 54 11.53 -9.18 15.27
N ALA A 55 12.72 -8.68 14.89
CA ALA A 55 13.74 -9.39 14.11
C ALA A 55 14.72 -10.18 15.02
N ARG A 56 14.39 -11.44 15.31
CA ARG A 56 15.08 -12.32 16.27
C ARG A 56 15.28 -13.77 15.82
N ASP A 57 14.64 -14.18 14.73
CA ASP A 57 14.72 -15.54 14.17
C ASP A 57 15.79 -15.63 13.07
N GLY A 58 16.24 -14.49 12.53
CA GLY A 58 17.25 -14.43 11.46
C GLY A 58 16.70 -14.85 10.11
N VAL A 59 15.38 -14.72 9.92
CA VAL A 59 14.68 -15.06 8.68
C VAL A 59 14.20 -13.78 8.01
N SER A 60 14.44 -13.68 6.70
CA SER A 60 13.91 -12.62 5.85
C SER A 60 13.06 -13.19 4.72
N ILE A 61 11.95 -12.52 4.41
CA ILE A 61 10.98 -12.93 3.39
C ILE A 61 10.74 -11.73 2.47
N SER A 62 11.02 -11.90 1.19
CA SER A 62 10.66 -10.90 0.16
C SER A 62 9.15 -10.85 0.02
N LEU A 63 8.60 -9.64 0.04
CA LEU A 63 7.17 -9.38 -0.21
C LEU A 63 6.93 -8.83 -1.62
N ASN A 64 7.99 -8.74 -2.43
CA ASN A 64 7.91 -8.28 -3.81
C ASN A 64 7.45 -9.43 -4.69
N TRP A 65 6.34 -9.23 -5.38
CA TRP A 65 5.93 -10.09 -6.48
C TRP A 65 6.78 -9.75 -7.73
N PRO A 66 7.11 -10.72 -8.60
CA PRO A 66 7.91 -10.45 -9.79
C PRO A 66 7.30 -9.34 -10.65
N LEU A 67 8.13 -8.46 -11.23
CA LEU A 67 7.66 -7.33 -12.04
C LEU A 67 6.88 -7.78 -13.29
N ASN A 68 7.09 -9.00 -13.76
CA ASN A 68 6.39 -9.62 -14.88
C ASN A 68 5.34 -10.67 -14.44
N ALA A 69 4.94 -10.68 -13.16
CA ALA A 69 4.03 -11.69 -12.64
C ALA A 69 2.61 -11.58 -13.24
N ILE A 70 2.19 -10.39 -13.66
CA ILE A 70 0.97 -10.17 -14.45
C ILE A 70 1.37 -9.99 -15.92
N ALA A 71 0.92 -10.90 -16.78
CA ALA A 71 1.24 -10.82 -18.22
C ALA A 71 0.66 -9.57 -18.91
N ALA A 72 -0.55 -9.16 -18.51
CA ALA A 72 -1.21 -7.95 -18.97
C ALA A 72 -1.75 -7.17 -17.76
N PRO A 73 -0.98 -6.20 -17.23
CA PRO A 73 -1.41 -5.39 -16.09
C PRO A 73 -2.75 -4.68 -16.34
N GLY A 74 -3.53 -4.53 -15.27
CA GLY A 74 -4.81 -3.84 -15.31
C GLY A 74 -4.70 -2.35 -15.66
N PHE A 75 -5.86 -1.72 -15.92
CA PHE A 75 -5.99 -0.27 -16.13
C PHE A 75 -5.15 0.32 -17.29
N GLY A 76 -4.85 -0.48 -18.31
CA GLY A 76 -4.06 -0.04 -19.46
C GLY A 76 -2.59 0.22 -19.13
N ARG A 77 -2.11 -0.24 -17.97
CA ARG A 77 -0.70 -0.16 -17.57
C ARG A 77 0.15 -1.03 -18.51
N ARG A 78 1.32 -0.52 -18.89
CA ARG A 78 2.28 -1.27 -19.74
C ARG A 78 2.81 -2.50 -18.98
N PRO A 79 2.92 -3.68 -19.62
CA PRO A 79 3.65 -4.82 -19.06
C PRO A 79 5.14 -4.51 -18.88
N THR A 80 5.82 -5.32 -18.08
CA THR A 80 7.28 -5.21 -17.91
C THR A 80 8.00 -5.76 -19.14
N GLU A 81 8.79 -4.91 -19.77
CA GLU A 81 9.76 -5.27 -20.82
C GLU A 81 11.14 -5.40 -20.17
N HIS A 82 11.85 -6.48 -20.49
CA HIS A 82 13.18 -6.80 -19.99
C HIS A 82 14.08 -7.13 -21.18
N THR A 83 15.04 -6.24 -21.46
CA THR A 83 16.00 -6.37 -22.55
C THR A 83 17.35 -6.70 -21.98
N ILE A 84 17.94 -7.82 -22.39
CA ILE A 84 19.30 -8.21 -21.99
C ILE A 84 20.30 -7.63 -22.98
N VAL A 85 21.33 -6.98 -22.46
CA VAL A 85 22.50 -6.52 -23.21
C VAL A 85 23.63 -7.53 -23.00
N ASP A 86 23.98 -8.27 -24.04
CA ASP A 86 25.16 -9.14 -24.03
C ASP A 86 26.41 -8.36 -24.44
N ALA A 87 27.37 -8.21 -23.53
CA ALA A 87 28.61 -7.48 -23.79
C ALA A 87 29.50 -8.14 -24.87
N MET A 88 29.25 -9.40 -25.25
CA MET A 88 29.87 -10.05 -26.40
C MET A 88 29.38 -9.50 -27.73
N GLU A 89 28.15 -8.97 -27.78
CA GLU A 89 27.58 -8.29 -28.94
C GLU A 89 28.08 -6.84 -29.06
N GLY A 90 28.66 -6.31 -27.97
CA GLY A 90 29.27 -4.99 -27.91
C GLY A 90 30.68 -4.90 -28.56
N PRO A 91 31.21 -3.68 -28.70
CA PRO A 91 32.47 -3.43 -29.41
C PRO A 91 33.70 -4.05 -28.74
N PHE A 92 33.64 -4.31 -27.43
CA PHE A 92 34.77 -4.85 -26.66
C PHE A 92 34.78 -6.38 -26.56
N LYS A 93 33.70 -7.06 -26.96
CA LYS A 93 33.55 -8.53 -26.90
C LYS A 93 33.97 -9.15 -25.55
N THR A 94 33.40 -8.63 -24.47
CA THR A 94 33.70 -9.11 -23.11
C THR A 94 32.58 -10.00 -22.59
N HIS A 95 32.91 -10.98 -21.74
CA HIS A 95 31.91 -11.80 -21.06
C HIS A 95 31.22 -11.00 -19.93
N GLY A 96 29.97 -10.62 -20.15
CA GLY A 96 29.14 -9.92 -19.17
C GLY A 96 27.75 -9.68 -19.73
N PHE A 97 26.76 -9.56 -18.83
CA PHE A 97 25.39 -9.19 -19.18
C PHE A 97 25.02 -7.94 -18.40
N ASP A 98 24.29 -7.06 -19.06
CA ASP A 98 23.59 -5.92 -18.46
C ASP A 98 22.11 -6.03 -18.87
N ASP A 99 21.24 -5.22 -18.29
CA ASP A 99 19.81 -5.24 -18.61
C ASP A 99 19.15 -3.86 -18.58
N GLU A 100 18.08 -3.74 -19.38
CA GLU A 100 17.19 -2.59 -19.39
C GLU A 100 15.77 -3.05 -19.03
N LEU A 101 15.13 -2.30 -18.13
CA LEU A 101 13.75 -2.52 -17.72
C LEU A 101 12.88 -1.33 -18.12
N ALA A 102 11.78 -1.60 -18.82
CA ALA A 102 10.74 -0.61 -19.09
C ALA A 102 9.40 -1.15 -18.59
N PHE A 103 8.82 -0.48 -17.59
CA PHE A 103 7.62 -0.97 -16.89
C PHE A 103 6.79 0.19 -16.33
N ASN A 104 5.53 -0.07 -16.03
CA ASN A 104 4.71 0.82 -15.20
C ASN A 104 4.99 0.50 -13.72
N THR A 105 5.21 1.50 -12.87
CA THR A 105 5.59 1.27 -11.46
C THR A 105 4.52 0.65 -10.56
N GLN A 106 3.33 0.39 -11.10
CA GLN A 106 2.18 -0.24 -10.45
C GLN A 106 1.68 -1.46 -11.26
N CYS A 107 2.55 -2.08 -12.08
CA CYS A 107 2.21 -3.28 -12.86
C CYS A 107 2.24 -4.60 -12.07
N SER A 108 2.92 -4.57 -10.92
CA SER A 108 3.08 -5.65 -9.93
C SER A 108 3.16 -4.96 -8.55
N SER A 109 3.61 -5.64 -7.49
CA SER A 109 3.68 -5.07 -6.13
C SER A 109 4.13 -3.62 -6.13
N GLN A 110 3.38 -2.74 -5.47
CA GLN A 110 3.65 -1.31 -5.46
C GLN A 110 3.44 -0.66 -4.09
N TRP A 111 3.97 0.56 -3.95
CA TRP A 111 3.48 1.62 -3.08
C TRP A 111 2.84 2.72 -3.93
N ASP A 112 1.72 3.24 -3.45
CA ASP A 112 1.11 4.47 -3.92
C ASP A 112 1.60 5.66 -3.09
N SER A 113 2.09 6.71 -3.76
CA SER A 113 2.39 7.98 -3.12
C SER A 113 1.13 8.78 -2.78
N LEU A 114 1.30 9.88 -2.04
CA LEU A 114 0.20 10.80 -1.69
C LEU A 114 -0.28 11.66 -2.86
N VAL A 115 0.29 11.45 -4.07
CA VAL A 115 -0.18 12.00 -5.34
C VAL A 115 -0.76 10.95 -6.30
N HIS A 116 -0.90 9.68 -5.86
CA HIS A 116 -1.53 8.63 -6.67
C HIS A 116 -3.02 8.90 -6.86
N TRP A 117 -3.72 9.28 -5.78
CA TRP A 117 -5.15 9.50 -5.77
C TRP A 117 -5.51 10.82 -5.11
N GLY A 118 -6.24 11.67 -5.83
CA GLY A 118 -6.72 12.96 -5.36
C GLY A 118 -8.20 12.92 -4.96
N HIS A 119 -8.65 13.95 -4.25
CA HIS A 119 -10.06 14.13 -3.91
C HIS A 119 -10.84 14.58 -5.14
N GLN A 120 -11.53 13.63 -5.78
CA GLN A 120 -12.15 13.78 -7.10
C GLN A 120 -13.01 15.05 -7.27
N PRO A 121 -13.87 15.46 -6.29
CA PRO A 121 -14.65 16.69 -6.42
C PRO A 121 -13.84 17.99 -6.47
N THR A 122 -12.69 18.03 -5.79
CA THR A 122 -11.88 19.27 -5.65
C THR A 122 -10.62 19.28 -6.52
N GLY A 123 -10.14 18.10 -6.95
CA GLY A 123 -8.84 17.94 -7.60
C GLY A 123 -7.63 18.15 -6.68
N LEU A 124 -7.84 18.36 -5.38
CA LEU A 124 -6.76 18.52 -4.40
C LEU A 124 -6.21 17.16 -3.95
N PHE A 125 -4.91 17.14 -3.67
CA PHE A 125 -4.17 16.01 -3.15
C PHE A 125 -3.76 16.27 -1.69
N TYR A 126 -2.99 15.35 -1.10
CA TYR A 126 -2.61 15.45 0.30
C TYR A 126 -2.09 16.84 0.69
N ASN A 127 -2.57 17.31 1.85
CA ASN A 127 -2.29 18.61 2.45
C ASN A 127 -2.57 19.83 1.53
N GLY A 128 -3.58 19.69 0.66
CA GLY A 128 -4.01 20.72 -0.29
C GLY A 128 -3.01 20.94 -1.43
N SER A 129 -2.18 19.94 -1.74
CA SER A 129 -1.25 20.03 -2.87
C SER A 129 -1.96 19.88 -4.22
N THR A 130 -1.34 20.47 -5.26
CA THR A 130 -1.86 20.48 -6.64
C THR A 130 -0.79 19.98 -7.62
N PRO A 131 -0.43 18.69 -7.58
CA PRO A 131 0.50 18.10 -8.54
C PRO A 131 0.00 18.27 -9.98
N SER A 132 0.94 18.34 -10.91
CA SER A 132 0.71 18.40 -12.35
C SER A 132 1.74 17.54 -13.06
N LYS A 133 1.48 17.14 -14.30
CA LYS A 133 2.48 16.40 -15.09
C LYS A 133 3.83 17.15 -15.19
N ALA A 134 3.78 18.47 -15.26
CA ALA A 134 4.98 19.30 -15.41
C ALA A 134 5.87 19.31 -14.15
N ASN A 135 5.29 19.33 -12.95
CA ASN A 135 6.06 19.36 -11.70
C ASN A 135 6.42 17.95 -11.17
N LEU A 136 5.70 16.92 -11.59
CA LEU A 136 6.09 15.52 -11.34
C LEU A 136 7.21 15.06 -12.28
N ASN A 137 7.28 15.58 -13.51
CA ASN A 137 8.37 15.31 -14.44
C ASN A 137 9.57 16.23 -14.16
N GLN A 138 10.34 15.89 -13.13
CA GLN A 138 11.40 16.76 -12.63
C GLN A 138 12.70 16.63 -13.43
N PRO A 139 13.46 17.73 -13.63
CA PRO A 139 14.75 17.69 -14.28
C PRO A 139 15.82 17.04 -13.39
N THR A 140 16.86 16.49 -14.02
CA THR A 140 18.03 15.95 -13.33
C THR A 140 18.71 17.01 -12.45
N GLY A 141 19.05 16.66 -11.21
CA GLY A 141 19.93 17.46 -10.34
C GLY A 141 19.23 18.47 -9.42
N ALA A 142 17.93 18.75 -9.59
CA ALA A 142 17.18 19.60 -8.68
C ALA A 142 15.77 19.03 -8.43
N ALA A 143 15.62 18.28 -7.34
CA ALA A 143 14.33 17.74 -6.96
C ALA A 143 13.43 18.81 -6.33
N ASP A 144 12.26 19.06 -6.92
CA ASP A 144 11.19 19.82 -6.28
C ASP A 144 10.53 18.93 -5.22
N LYS A 145 10.68 19.34 -3.97
CA LYS A 145 10.16 18.63 -2.79
C LYS A 145 8.89 19.27 -2.24
N SER A 146 8.25 20.17 -2.97
CA SER A 146 6.99 20.83 -2.55
C SER A 146 5.73 20.02 -2.86
N ILE A 147 5.89 18.76 -3.26
CA ILE A 147 4.82 17.82 -3.66
C ILE A 147 5.01 16.51 -2.90
N PRO A 148 3.95 15.85 -2.38
CA PRO A 148 4.08 14.70 -1.49
C PRO A 148 4.27 13.37 -2.24
N THR A 149 5.41 13.24 -2.94
CA THR A 149 5.84 12.06 -3.71
C THR A 149 6.72 11.10 -2.89
N LEU A 150 6.96 9.88 -3.38
CA LEU A 150 7.69 8.84 -2.63
C LEU A 150 9.16 9.18 -2.34
N ASN A 151 9.81 10.07 -3.09
CA ASN A 151 11.22 10.43 -2.85
C ASN A 151 11.45 11.06 -1.46
N HIS A 152 10.43 11.63 -0.83
CA HIS A 152 10.51 12.14 0.55
C HIS A 152 10.89 11.07 1.58
N TRP A 153 10.59 9.80 1.31
CA TRP A 153 10.95 8.68 2.18
C TRP A 153 12.46 8.55 2.35
N HIS A 154 13.24 8.84 1.31
CA HIS A 154 14.70 8.66 1.32
C HIS A 154 15.39 9.61 2.31
N GLU A 155 14.84 10.80 2.52
CA GLU A 155 15.31 11.75 3.55
C GLU A 155 14.98 11.30 4.98
N HIS A 156 14.02 10.39 5.12
CA HIS A 156 13.55 9.84 6.39
C HIS A 156 14.09 8.43 6.67
N GLY A 157 15.04 7.96 5.85
CA GLY A 157 15.66 6.65 5.96
C GLY A 157 14.78 5.49 5.49
N CYS A 158 13.78 5.78 4.64
CA CYS A 158 12.79 4.83 4.14
C CYS A 158 12.00 4.11 5.24
N MET A 159 11.18 3.15 4.84
CA MET A 159 10.29 2.45 5.76
C MET A 159 11.10 1.44 6.57
N VAL A 160 11.10 1.64 7.88
CA VAL A 160 11.52 0.68 8.88
C VAL A 160 10.45 0.78 9.97
N GLY A 161 9.72 -0.29 10.22
CA GLY A 161 8.59 -0.26 11.13
C GLY A 161 8.06 -1.65 11.46
N ARG A 162 7.03 -1.73 12.29
CA ARG A 162 6.44 -3.01 12.69
C ARG A 162 5.33 -3.37 11.72
N GLY A 163 5.55 -4.39 10.91
CA GLY A 163 4.51 -4.97 10.06
C GLY A 163 3.61 -5.89 10.88
N VAL A 164 2.31 -5.84 10.62
CA VAL A 164 1.32 -6.74 11.22
C VAL A 164 0.49 -7.36 10.11
N LEU A 165 0.60 -8.68 9.93
CA LEU A 165 -0.20 -9.44 8.97
C LEU A 165 -1.54 -9.84 9.57
N LEU A 166 -2.64 -9.52 8.89
CA LEU A 166 -3.93 -10.18 9.05
C LEU A 166 -4.13 -11.14 7.87
N ASP A 167 -3.92 -12.43 8.12
CA ASP A 167 -4.05 -13.49 7.10
C ASP A 167 -5.51 -13.94 6.97
N TYR A 168 -6.30 -13.11 6.30
CA TYR A 168 -7.72 -13.40 6.05
C TYR A 168 -7.90 -14.71 5.28
N LYS A 169 -7.02 -15.02 4.31
CA LYS A 169 -7.05 -16.29 3.56
C LYS A 169 -6.97 -17.50 4.49
N ALA A 170 -5.99 -17.53 5.39
CA ALA A 170 -5.82 -18.63 6.33
C ALA A 170 -6.98 -18.69 7.36
N TYR A 171 -7.43 -17.53 7.84
CA TYR A 171 -8.59 -17.43 8.72
C TYR A 171 -9.86 -17.99 8.07
N ALA A 172 -10.19 -17.53 6.87
CA ALA A 172 -11.36 -17.96 6.12
C ALA A 172 -11.35 -19.47 5.89
N GLN A 173 -10.20 -20.05 5.51
CA GLN A 173 -10.04 -21.49 5.38
C GLN A 173 -10.29 -22.24 6.71
N SER A 174 -9.77 -21.73 7.83
CA SER A 174 -9.99 -22.33 9.16
C SER A 174 -11.46 -22.28 9.60
N LYS A 175 -12.18 -21.20 9.24
CA LYS A 175 -13.58 -20.99 9.60
C LYS A 175 -14.58 -21.58 8.59
N GLY A 176 -14.11 -22.11 7.46
CA GLY A 176 -14.98 -22.60 6.38
C GLY A 176 -15.72 -21.47 5.65
N ILE A 177 -15.18 -20.26 5.64
CA ILE A 177 -15.72 -19.12 4.88
C ILE A 177 -15.29 -19.29 3.42
N ALA A 178 -16.25 -19.54 2.55
CA ALA A 178 -16.02 -19.59 1.11
C ALA A 178 -16.12 -18.18 0.51
N TYR A 179 -15.10 -17.78 -0.24
CA TYR A 179 -15.07 -16.53 -1.01
C TYR A 179 -14.20 -16.69 -2.26
N ASN A 180 -14.27 -15.71 -3.16
CA ASN A 180 -13.49 -15.64 -4.39
C ASN A 180 -12.68 -14.33 -4.41
N CYS A 181 -11.37 -14.41 -4.63
CA CYS A 181 -10.50 -13.24 -4.72
C CYS A 181 -10.84 -12.32 -5.91
N PHE A 182 -11.52 -12.86 -6.93
CA PHE A 182 -11.93 -12.17 -8.16
C PHE A 182 -13.44 -11.89 -8.19
N ASP A 183 -14.06 -11.72 -7.03
CA ASP A 183 -15.42 -11.19 -6.86
C ASP A 183 -15.40 -10.09 -5.77
N SER A 184 -16.51 -9.39 -5.58
CA SER A 184 -16.61 -8.26 -4.63
C SER A 184 -16.78 -8.71 -3.18
N HIS A 185 -15.94 -9.64 -2.74
CA HIS A 185 -15.92 -10.10 -1.35
C HIS A 185 -15.32 -9.04 -0.44
N THR A 186 -16.06 -8.64 0.59
CA THR A 186 -15.68 -7.53 1.47
C THR A 186 -15.21 -8.03 2.83
N ILE A 187 -14.01 -7.62 3.22
CA ILE A 187 -13.43 -7.86 4.54
C ILE A 187 -13.76 -6.64 5.41
N THR A 188 -14.70 -6.79 6.33
CA THR A 188 -15.17 -5.71 7.21
C THR A 188 -14.21 -5.46 8.37
N VAL A 189 -14.38 -4.35 9.10
CA VAL A 189 -13.66 -4.12 10.36
C VAL A 189 -13.88 -5.27 11.35
N ALA A 190 -15.09 -5.79 11.44
CA ALA A 190 -15.40 -6.95 12.28
C ALA A 190 -14.62 -8.21 11.85
N ASP A 191 -14.42 -8.41 10.55
CA ASP A 191 -13.57 -9.49 10.04
C ASP A 191 -12.10 -9.26 10.42
N LEU A 192 -11.57 -8.04 10.23
CA LEU A 192 -10.18 -7.71 10.57
C LEU A 192 -9.89 -7.95 12.06
N GLU A 193 -10.79 -7.51 12.94
CA GLU A 193 -10.72 -7.75 14.38
C GLU A 193 -10.83 -9.25 14.72
N ALA A 194 -11.70 -9.99 14.03
CA ALA A 194 -11.81 -11.44 14.21
C ALA A 194 -10.53 -12.19 13.77
N VAL A 195 -9.87 -11.75 12.70
CA VAL A 195 -8.57 -12.28 12.28
C VAL A 195 -7.51 -11.96 13.34
N ALA A 196 -7.42 -10.72 13.80
CA ALA A 196 -6.47 -10.31 14.84
C ALA A 196 -6.64 -11.13 16.13
N ALA A 197 -7.88 -11.32 16.58
CA ALA A 197 -8.21 -12.15 17.74
C ALA A 197 -7.85 -13.63 17.52
N TYR A 198 -8.15 -14.19 16.34
CA TYR A 198 -7.80 -15.58 16.00
C TYR A 198 -6.28 -15.81 15.98
N GLN A 199 -5.52 -14.83 15.51
CA GLN A 199 -4.05 -14.85 15.47
C GLN A 199 -3.41 -14.49 16.82
N ASN A 200 -4.20 -14.01 17.79
CA ASN A 200 -3.73 -13.44 19.05
C ASN A 200 -2.71 -12.29 18.84
N THR A 201 -3.08 -11.38 17.93
CA THR A 201 -2.25 -10.24 17.49
C THR A 201 -2.86 -8.93 17.98
N SER A 202 -2.00 -8.02 18.45
CA SER A 202 -2.41 -6.68 18.90
C SER A 202 -1.73 -5.58 18.08
N PHE A 203 -2.50 -4.54 17.73
CA PHE A 203 -1.98 -3.36 17.05
C PHE A 203 -1.30 -2.38 18.02
N LYS A 204 -0.29 -1.69 17.53
CA LYS A 204 0.45 -0.63 18.21
C LYS A 204 0.52 0.60 17.30
N TYR A 205 0.72 1.75 17.93
CA TYR A 205 0.93 3.01 17.24
C TYR A 205 2.09 2.90 16.22
N GLY A 206 1.85 3.38 15.00
CA GLY A 206 2.82 3.39 13.91
C GLY A 206 3.04 2.03 13.23
N ASP A 207 2.19 1.04 13.48
CA ASP A 207 2.22 -0.23 12.75
C ASP A 207 1.94 -0.03 11.25
N ILE A 208 2.46 -0.95 10.44
CA ILE A 208 2.06 -1.12 9.05
C ILE A 208 1.11 -2.31 8.98
N LEU A 209 -0.16 -2.04 8.70
CA LEU A 209 -1.18 -3.09 8.57
C LEU A 209 -1.06 -3.77 7.20
N ILE A 210 -0.96 -5.09 7.19
CA ILE A 210 -0.88 -5.88 5.96
C ILE A 210 -2.03 -6.89 5.94
N VAL A 211 -2.87 -6.89 4.91
CA VAL A 211 -4.00 -7.81 4.78
C VAL A 211 -3.77 -8.77 3.62
N ARG A 212 -3.74 -10.08 3.90
CA ARG A 212 -3.62 -11.12 2.87
C ARG A 212 -4.98 -11.70 2.53
N THR A 213 -5.42 -11.43 1.30
CA THR A 213 -6.66 -11.94 0.70
C THR A 213 -6.44 -13.25 -0.06
N GLY A 214 -5.22 -13.57 -0.48
CA GLY A 214 -4.90 -14.69 -1.37
C GLY A 214 -4.89 -14.33 -2.86
N PHE A 215 -5.08 -13.06 -3.23
CA PHE A 215 -5.21 -12.64 -4.62
C PHE A 215 -3.97 -12.94 -5.48
N THR A 216 -2.77 -12.52 -5.04
CA THR A 216 -1.52 -12.80 -5.80
C THR A 216 -1.24 -14.31 -5.90
N ASP A 217 -1.55 -15.08 -4.87
CA ASP A 217 -1.40 -16.54 -4.83
C ASP A 217 -2.28 -17.21 -5.90
N GLU A 218 -3.57 -16.88 -5.93
CA GLU A 218 -4.50 -17.44 -6.92
C GLU A 218 -4.19 -16.97 -8.36
N LEU A 219 -3.77 -15.71 -8.53
CA LEU A 219 -3.40 -15.19 -9.85
C LEU A 219 -2.09 -15.80 -10.37
N GLN A 220 -1.14 -16.09 -9.49
CA GLN A 220 0.07 -16.84 -9.82
C GLN A 220 -0.24 -18.30 -10.16
N ALA A 221 -1.11 -18.95 -9.38
CA ALA A 221 -1.52 -20.34 -9.58
C ALA A 221 -2.29 -20.56 -10.90
N ALA A 222 -2.83 -19.51 -11.52
CA ALA A 222 -3.43 -19.58 -12.85
C ALA A 222 -2.46 -20.14 -13.90
N GLY A 223 -1.17 -19.82 -13.81
CA GLY A 223 -0.09 -20.44 -14.59
C GLY A 223 -0.05 -20.13 -16.08
N SER A 224 -0.95 -19.29 -16.62
CA SER A 224 -0.89 -18.79 -18.00
C SER A 224 -1.50 -17.39 -18.13
N ALA A 225 -1.08 -16.65 -19.15
CA ALA A 225 -1.57 -15.30 -19.42
C ALA A 225 -3.08 -15.27 -19.70
N GLU A 226 -3.62 -16.27 -20.40
CA GLU A 226 -5.04 -16.37 -20.74
C GLU A 226 -5.90 -16.57 -19.49
N LYS A 227 -5.43 -17.40 -18.55
CA LYS A 227 -6.14 -17.64 -17.28
C LYS A 227 -6.07 -16.44 -16.36
N GLN A 228 -4.92 -15.75 -16.30
CA GLN A 228 -4.82 -14.47 -15.60
C GLN A 228 -5.80 -13.46 -16.19
N ALA A 229 -5.84 -13.33 -17.52
CA ALA A 229 -6.77 -12.43 -18.20
C ALA A 229 -8.24 -12.78 -17.91
N ALA A 230 -8.59 -14.07 -17.83
CA ALA A 230 -9.94 -14.50 -17.46
C ALA A 230 -10.31 -14.11 -16.02
N LEU A 231 -9.39 -14.27 -15.06
CA LEU A 231 -9.60 -13.88 -13.66
C LEU A 231 -9.71 -12.35 -13.52
N LEU A 232 -8.80 -11.62 -14.16
CA LEU A 232 -8.76 -10.14 -14.14
C LEU A 232 -9.94 -9.51 -14.91
N GLY A 233 -10.48 -10.21 -15.92
CA GLY A 233 -11.61 -9.77 -16.73
C GLY A 233 -12.94 -9.69 -15.95
N THR A 234 -12.98 -10.19 -14.72
CA THR A 234 -14.11 -9.95 -13.81
C THR A 234 -14.25 -8.47 -13.43
N HIS A 235 -13.15 -7.72 -13.47
CA HIS A 235 -13.06 -6.35 -12.95
C HIS A 235 -13.55 -6.21 -11.50
N LYS A 236 -13.35 -7.27 -10.71
CA LYS A 236 -13.68 -7.32 -9.29
C LYS A 236 -12.50 -7.83 -8.50
N THR A 237 -12.37 -7.38 -7.26
CA THR A 237 -11.37 -7.90 -6.34
C THR A 237 -11.89 -7.90 -4.91
N ALA A 238 -11.57 -8.97 -4.18
CA ALA A 238 -11.77 -9.01 -2.75
C ALA A 238 -10.84 -7.99 -2.08
N GLY A 239 -11.29 -7.34 -1.01
CA GLY A 239 -10.48 -6.36 -0.32
C GLY A 239 -11.10 -5.91 1.00
N VAL A 240 -10.47 -4.92 1.63
CA VAL A 240 -10.99 -4.31 2.85
C VAL A 240 -12.21 -3.44 2.52
N ALA A 241 -13.20 -3.39 3.41
CA ALA A 241 -14.39 -2.59 3.22
C ALA A 241 -14.09 -1.10 2.91
N GLY A 242 -14.50 -0.66 1.73
CA GLY A 242 -14.41 0.72 1.27
C GLY A 242 -15.44 1.63 1.92
N ASN A 243 -15.34 1.89 3.23
CA ASN A 243 -16.32 2.72 3.95
C ASN A 243 -15.67 3.61 5.03
N ILE A 244 -16.45 4.56 5.57
CA ILE A 244 -15.97 5.52 6.59
C ILE A 244 -15.65 4.85 7.93
N GLU A 245 -16.33 3.74 8.26
CA GLU A 245 -16.06 2.94 9.45
C GLU A 245 -14.63 2.38 9.41
N THR A 246 -14.23 1.81 8.28
CA THR A 246 -12.87 1.30 8.08
C THR A 246 -11.84 2.42 8.12
N ALA A 247 -12.11 3.56 7.47
CA ALA A 247 -11.23 4.73 7.55
C ALA A 247 -11.08 5.24 9.00
N ARG A 248 -12.16 5.22 9.79
CA ARG A 248 -12.15 5.52 11.23
C ARG A 248 -11.16 4.64 11.97
N TRP A 249 -11.34 3.34 11.74
CA TRP A 249 -10.65 2.29 12.48
C TRP A 249 -9.15 2.34 12.19
N MET A 250 -8.77 2.52 10.92
CA MET A 250 -7.36 2.66 10.53
C MET A 250 -6.71 3.92 11.09
N TRP A 251 -7.43 5.05 11.08
CA TRP A 251 -6.92 6.29 11.69
C TRP A 251 -6.73 6.15 13.20
N ASN A 252 -7.73 5.63 13.92
CA ASN A 252 -7.69 5.50 15.38
C ASN A 252 -6.65 4.49 15.88
N HIS A 253 -6.30 3.47 15.07
CA HIS A 253 -5.16 2.60 15.36
C HIS A 253 -3.81 3.26 15.07
N HIS A 254 -3.80 4.43 14.41
CA HIS A 254 -2.61 5.17 14.04
C HIS A 254 -1.62 4.34 13.21
N PHE A 255 -2.12 3.61 12.20
CA PHE A 255 -1.26 2.93 11.25
C PHE A 255 -0.45 3.95 10.43
N SER A 256 0.83 3.66 10.17
CA SER A 256 1.67 4.54 9.34
C SER A 256 1.45 4.33 7.84
N ALA A 257 1.02 3.12 7.46
CA ALA A 257 0.72 2.71 6.10
C ALA A 257 -0.12 1.41 6.14
N VAL A 258 -0.73 1.08 5.02
CA VAL A 258 -1.42 -0.20 4.81
C VAL A 258 -0.89 -0.90 3.57
N ALA A 259 -0.95 -2.23 3.52
CA ALA A 259 -0.69 -2.96 2.28
C ALA A 259 -1.56 -4.22 2.16
N GLY A 260 -1.70 -4.72 0.93
CA GLY A 260 -2.37 -5.98 0.65
C GLY A 260 -1.87 -6.63 -0.63
N ASP A 261 -2.42 -7.81 -0.92
CA ASP A 261 -2.10 -8.59 -2.12
C ASP A 261 -3.11 -8.45 -3.26
N ALA A 262 -4.24 -7.78 -3.02
CA ALA A 262 -5.24 -7.50 -4.04
C ALA A 262 -4.81 -6.35 -4.99
N ILE A 263 -5.51 -6.21 -6.12
CA ILE A 263 -5.29 -5.13 -7.10
C ILE A 263 -5.61 -3.76 -6.51
N ALA A 264 -6.59 -3.72 -5.61
CA ALA A 264 -6.93 -2.56 -4.82
C ALA A 264 -6.89 -3.00 -3.36
N PHE A 265 -6.39 -2.16 -2.44
CA PHE A 265 -6.44 -2.50 -1.02
C PHE A 265 -7.89 -2.64 -0.49
N GLU A 266 -8.82 -1.85 -1.03
CA GLU A 266 -10.25 -1.95 -0.75
C GLU A 266 -11.00 -2.81 -1.77
N THR A 267 -12.15 -3.37 -1.38
CA THR A 267 -13.01 -4.13 -2.29
C THR A 267 -13.34 -3.32 -3.55
N PHE A 268 -13.21 -3.94 -4.71
CA PHE A 268 -13.59 -3.33 -5.99
C PHE A 268 -14.61 -4.19 -6.74
N PRO A 269 -15.61 -3.57 -7.41
CA PRO A 269 -15.99 -2.16 -7.37
C PRO A 269 -16.43 -1.67 -5.98
N PRO A 270 -16.29 -0.36 -5.70
CA PRO A 270 -16.68 0.19 -4.41
C PRO A 270 -18.19 0.05 -4.19
N THR A 271 -18.58 0.05 -2.93
CA THR A 271 -19.99 0.04 -2.52
C THR A 271 -20.35 1.44 -2.03
N VAL A 272 -21.41 2.02 -2.58
CA VAL A 272 -21.86 3.38 -2.25
C VAL A 272 -23.18 3.30 -1.51
N GLU A 273 -23.23 3.94 -0.34
CA GLU A 273 -24.45 4.11 0.44
C GLU A 273 -25.07 5.48 0.16
N GLU A 274 -26.29 5.47 -0.37
CA GLU A 274 -27.08 6.66 -0.70
C GLU A 274 -28.53 6.43 -0.24
N ASP A 275 -29.07 7.34 0.56
CA ASP A 275 -30.48 7.32 1.01
C ASP A 275 -30.94 5.98 1.62
N GLY A 276 -30.07 5.33 2.40
CA GLY A 276 -30.34 4.02 3.02
C GLY A 276 -30.36 2.85 2.03
N ARG A 277 -29.91 3.06 0.80
CA ARG A 277 -29.69 2.03 -0.21
C ARG A 277 -28.22 1.89 -0.51
N THR A 278 -27.86 0.69 -0.91
CA THR A 278 -26.50 0.34 -1.30
C THR A 278 -26.47 0.06 -2.79
N ARG A 279 -25.58 0.73 -3.52
CA ARG A 279 -25.34 0.48 -4.94
C ARG A 279 -23.87 0.18 -5.21
N GLN A 280 -23.62 -0.49 -6.33
CA GLN A 280 -22.27 -0.58 -6.87
C GLN A 280 -21.84 0.80 -7.37
N GLY A 281 -20.67 1.26 -6.91
CA GLY A 281 -20.02 2.47 -7.35
C GLY A 281 -19.06 2.23 -8.52
N THR A 282 -18.42 3.32 -8.91
CA THR A 282 -17.40 3.42 -9.94
C THR A 282 -16.06 3.84 -9.33
N MET A 283 -14.97 3.75 -10.11
CA MET A 283 -13.61 4.04 -9.61
C MET A 283 -13.45 5.40 -8.88
N PRO A 284 -14.04 6.53 -9.34
CA PRO A 284 -13.98 7.80 -8.61
C PRO A 284 -14.61 7.78 -7.20
N GLU A 285 -15.39 6.75 -6.89
CA GLU A 285 -16.13 6.59 -5.63
C GLU A 285 -15.41 5.67 -4.63
N LEU A 286 -14.15 5.29 -4.91
CA LEU A 286 -13.27 4.62 -3.94
C LEU A 286 -13.15 5.43 -2.65
N VAL A 287 -13.29 4.75 -1.52
CA VAL A 287 -13.41 5.41 -0.20
C VAL A 287 -12.09 5.36 0.53
N LEU A 288 -11.43 4.21 0.63
CA LEU A 288 -10.14 4.11 1.33
C LEU A 288 -9.05 4.84 0.57
N HIS A 289 -8.97 4.77 -0.76
CA HIS A 289 -7.98 5.56 -1.51
C HIS A 289 -8.10 7.05 -1.20
N LYS A 290 -9.34 7.58 -1.13
CA LYS A 290 -9.58 8.98 -0.75
C LYS A 290 -9.17 9.27 0.70
N TYR A 291 -9.64 8.47 1.66
CA TYR A 291 -9.34 8.74 3.07
C TYR A 291 -7.88 8.51 3.41
N LEU A 292 -7.33 7.36 3.05
CA LEU A 292 -5.95 6.99 3.37
C LEU A 292 -4.96 7.90 2.63
N ILE A 293 -4.95 7.89 1.30
CA ILE A 293 -3.96 8.64 0.51
C ILE A 293 -4.19 10.14 0.64
N THR A 294 -5.39 10.62 0.30
CA THR A 294 -5.63 12.06 0.19
C THR A 294 -5.80 12.73 1.55
N PHE A 295 -6.61 12.17 2.45
CA PHE A 295 -6.99 12.88 3.68
C PHE A 295 -6.02 12.66 4.84
N PHE A 296 -5.55 11.42 5.03
CA PHE A 296 -4.64 11.08 6.13
C PHE A 296 -3.17 11.22 5.76
N GLY A 297 -2.85 11.11 4.46
CA GLY A 297 -1.46 10.98 4.02
C GLY A 297 -0.88 9.61 4.38
N MET A 298 -1.71 8.57 4.30
CA MET A 298 -1.36 7.18 4.55
C MET A 298 -1.15 6.45 3.22
N TYR A 299 0.01 5.80 3.09
CA TYR A 299 0.41 5.10 1.87
C TYR A 299 -0.29 3.74 1.77
N ILE A 300 -0.61 3.34 0.55
CA ILE A 300 -1.23 2.06 0.23
C ILE A 300 -0.24 1.21 -0.57
N GLY A 301 -0.02 -0.02 -0.10
CA GLY A 301 0.70 -1.06 -0.83
C GLY A 301 -0.27 -2.06 -1.43
N GLU A 302 -0.04 -2.46 -2.67
CA GLU A 302 -0.95 -3.35 -3.40
C GLU A 302 -0.16 -4.42 -4.14
N LEU A 303 -0.81 -5.54 -4.47
CA LEU A 303 -0.21 -6.67 -5.18
C LEU A 303 1.03 -7.27 -4.50
N TRP A 304 1.16 -7.20 -3.18
CA TRP A 304 2.28 -7.81 -2.45
C TRP A 304 2.21 -9.34 -2.52
N ASP A 305 3.37 -10.00 -2.59
CA ASP A 305 3.45 -11.46 -2.42
C ASP A 305 3.51 -11.80 -0.93
N LEU A 306 2.38 -12.26 -0.40
CA LEU A 306 2.21 -12.51 1.03
C LEU A 306 2.17 -14.01 1.37
N LYS A 307 2.34 -14.90 0.38
CA LYS A 307 2.20 -16.36 0.59
C LYS A 307 3.24 -16.89 1.57
N ALA A 308 4.52 -16.64 1.29
CA ALA A 308 5.62 -17.12 2.14
C ALA A 308 5.57 -16.48 3.54
N LEU A 309 5.13 -15.22 3.63
CA LEU A 309 4.92 -14.54 4.90
C LEU A 309 3.84 -15.23 5.74
N GLY A 310 2.65 -15.48 5.17
CA GLY A 310 1.56 -16.17 5.87
C GLY A 310 1.95 -17.57 6.33
N GLU A 311 2.67 -18.34 5.50
CA GLU A 311 3.19 -19.66 5.86
C GLU A 311 4.17 -19.61 7.03
N TYR A 312 5.08 -18.64 7.05
CA TYR A 312 6.02 -18.47 8.14
C TYR A 312 5.33 -18.00 9.42
N CYS A 313 4.43 -17.02 9.34
CA CYS A 313 3.62 -16.55 10.46
C CYS A 313 2.84 -17.70 11.11
N ALA A 314 2.18 -18.54 10.31
CA ALA A 314 1.45 -19.71 10.79
C ALA A 314 2.38 -20.74 11.47
N LYS A 315 3.58 -20.95 10.92
CA LYS A 315 4.60 -21.85 11.48
C LYS A 315 5.09 -21.38 12.85
N VAL A 316 5.41 -20.10 13.01
CA VAL A 316 5.98 -19.56 14.26
C VAL A 316 4.93 -18.98 15.22
N LYS A 317 3.65 -18.93 14.80
CA LYS A 317 2.52 -18.35 15.54
C LYS A 317 2.77 -16.91 15.98
N ARG A 318 3.37 -16.11 15.10
CA ARG A 318 3.55 -14.66 15.24
C ARG A 318 3.19 -14.01 13.92
N TYR A 319 2.49 -12.89 13.99
CA TYR A 319 2.04 -12.17 12.79
C TYR A 319 2.63 -10.76 12.74
N GLU A 320 3.52 -10.46 13.68
CA GLU A 320 4.25 -9.21 13.81
C GLU A 320 5.73 -9.42 13.50
N PHE A 321 6.28 -8.54 12.69
CA PHE A 321 7.65 -8.63 12.16
C PHE A 321 8.21 -7.23 11.93
N LEU A 322 9.52 -7.15 11.75
CA LEU A 322 10.14 -5.93 11.26
C LEU A 322 9.89 -5.85 9.75
N LEU A 323 9.24 -4.80 9.30
CA LEU A 323 9.06 -4.48 7.89
C LEU A 323 10.07 -3.43 7.47
N CYS A 324 10.86 -3.75 6.44
CA CYS A 324 11.73 -2.81 5.75
C CYS A 324 11.23 -2.66 4.31
N SER A 325 11.18 -1.42 3.79
CA SER A 325 10.79 -1.16 2.40
C SER A 325 11.46 0.11 1.87
N VAL A 326 12.02 0.01 0.67
CA VAL A 326 12.84 1.06 0.05
C VAL A 326 12.38 1.28 -1.40
N PRO A 327 11.42 2.18 -1.65
CA PRO A 327 10.98 2.49 -3.01
C PRO A 327 12.12 3.09 -3.84
N LEU A 328 11.95 3.12 -5.17
CA LEU A 328 12.90 3.77 -6.07
C LEU A 328 13.12 5.22 -5.66
N ASN A 329 14.38 5.68 -5.72
CA ASN A 329 14.73 7.06 -5.40
C ASN A 329 14.65 7.94 -6.65
N MET A 330 13.43 8.23 -7.10
CA MET A 330 13.16 9.08 -8.26
C MET A 330 12.37 10.33 -7.84
N PRO A 331 12.88 11.55 -8.10
CA PRO A 331 12.12 12.77 -7.85
C PRO A 331 10.78 12.79 -8.61
N GLY A 332 9.70 13.16 -7.95
CA GLY A 332 8.35 13.17 -8.55
C GLY A 332 7.67 11.81 -8.63
N LEU A 333 8.22 10.76 -8.00
CA LEU A 333 7.70 9.39 -8.11
C LEU A 333 6.30 9.21 -7.49
N VAL A 334 5.34 8.87 -8.35
CA VAL A 334 3.92 8.68 -8.01
C VAL A 334 3.63 7.30 -7.42
N GLY A 335 4.32 6.27 -7.89
CA GLY A 335 4.22 4.91 -7.38
C GLY A 335 5.52 4.17 -7.64
N SER A 336 5.80 3.11 -6.89
CA SER A 336 7.07 2.40 -6.93
C SER A 336 6.89 0.93 -6.59
N PRO A 337 7.68 0.00 -7.17
CA PRO A 337 7.95 -1.28 -6.52
C PRO A 337 8.36 -1.05 -5.07
N PRO A 338 7.85 -1.84 -4.11
CA PRO A 338 8.02 -1.52 -2.70
C PRO A 338 9.42 -1.90 -2.19
N ASN A 339 10.10 -2.85 -2.84
CA ASN A 339 11.32 -3.47 -2.33
C ASN A 339 11.16 -3.84 -0.84
N ALA A 340 10.06 -4.51 -0.53
CA ALA A 340 9.62 -4.83 0.82
C ALA A 340 10.14 -6.19 1.28
N VAL A 341 10.59 -6.25 2.53
CA VAL A 341 11.10 -7.45 3.19
C VAL A 341 10.54 -7.50 4.61
N ALA A 342 9.94 -8.64 4.97
CA ALA A 342 9.61 -8.96 6.35
C ALA A 342 10.79 -9.69 7.01
N ILE A 343 11.15 -9.30 8.23
CA ILE A 343 12.28 -9.85 8.99
C ILE A 343 11.78 -10.31 10.37
N PHE A 344 12.03 -11.58 10.69
CA PHE A 344 11.59 -12.25 11.91
C PHE A 344 12.71 -12.56 12.86
#